data_AF-A0A923SAJ6-F1
#
_entry.id   AF-A0A923SAJ6-F1
#
_cell.length_a   1.000
_cell.length_b   1.000
_cell.length_c   1.000
_cell.angle_alpha   90.00
_cell.angle_beta   90.00
_cell.angle_gamma   90.00
#
_symmetry.space_group_name_H-M   'P 1'
#
loop_
_entity.id
_entity.type
_entity.pdbx_description
1 polymer ?
#
loop_
_entity_poly.entity_id
_entity_poly.type
_entity_poly.pdbx_seq_one_letter_code
_entity_poly.pdbx_strand_id
1 'polypeptide(L)'
;MKASLFLLAAAAAFAAPAFAQPDAQCIVAGRLSDGLWAPKHGTIHLFDGDGRPVATPTKAALANVRRATLDEPALLSKCDGNNTLFNADNEPPGRKTEVPALARGTVEVESVAYPKLQVGGELVELRVRVPAERVVMMTR
;
A
#
# COMPACT_ATOMS: atom_id res chain seq x y z
N MET A 1 -13.37 -41.28 -53.34
CA MET A 1 -13.32 -41.21 -51.86
C MET A 1 -12.15 -40.32 -51.45
N LYS A 2 -12.42 -39.14 -50.87
CA LYS A 2 -11.53 -38.45 -49.92
C LYS A 2 -12.26 -37.19 -49.44
N ALA A 3 -12.88 -37.32 -48.27
CA ALA A 3 -13.33 -36.20 -47.47
C ALA A 3 -12.13 -35.74 -46.64
N SER A 4 -11.95 -34.44 -46.50
CA SER A 4 -11.29 -33.83 -45.34
C SER A 4 -11.69 -32.36 -45.29
N LEU A 5 -12.82 -32.11 -44.62
CA LEU A 5 -13.16 -30.81 -44.04
C LEU A 5 -12.13 -30.52 -42.94
N PHE A 6 -11.32 -29.48 -43.10
CA PHE A 6 -10.55 -28.91 -42.00
C PHE A 6 -11.42 -27.86 -41.30
N LEU A 7 -11.89 -28.19 -40.09
CA LEU A 7 -12.40 -27.24 -39.12
C LEU A 7 -11.23 -26.42 -38.56
N LEU A 8 -11.22 -25.11 -38.82
CA LEU A 8 -10.37 -24.16 -38.10
C LEU A 8 -11.18 -23.56 -36.95
N ALA A 9 -10.74 -23.88 -35.74
CA ALA A 9 -11.30 -23.42 -34.48
C ALA A 9 -11.13 -21.91 -34.31
N ALA A 10 -12.22 -21.21 -34.00
CA ALA A 10 -12.21 -19.82 -33.60
C ALA A 10 -11.68 -19.70 -32.16
N ALA A 11 -10.48 -19.16 -31.99
CA ALA A 11 -9.97 -18.76 -30.69
C ALA A 11 -10.62 -17.43 -30.29
N ALA A 12 -11.68 -17.48 -29.49
CA ALA A 12 -12.22 -16.30 -28.81
C ALA A 12 -11.24 -15.89 -27.72
N ALA A 13 -10.37 -14.92 -28.02
CA ALA A 13 -9.60 -14.22 -27.01
C ALA A 13 -10.56 -13.37 -26.17
N PHE A 14 -10.92 -13.87 -24.98
CA PHE A 14 -11.56 -13.06 -23.95
C PHE A 14 -10.53 -12.03 -23.46
N ALA A 15 -10.54 -10.84 -24.07
CA ALA A 15 -9.95 -9.67 -23.48
C ALA A 15 -10.77 -9.33 -22.22
N ALA A 16 -10.28 -9.77 -21.06
CA ALA A 16 -10.83 -9.30 -19.79
C ALA A 16 -10.68 -7.76 -19.75
N PRO A 17 -11.71 -7.02 -19.36
CA PRO A 17 -11.57 -5.60 -19.15
C PRO A 17 -10.53 -5.40 -18.04
N ALA A 18 -9.47 -4.66 -18.35
CA ALA A 18 -8.59 -4.09 -17.35
C ALA A 18 -9.44 -3.11 -16.54
N PHE A 19 -10.09 -3.59 -15.49
CA PHE A 19 -10.67 -2.73 -14.49
C PHE A 19 -9.53 -1.86 -13.96
N ALA A 20 -9.57 -0.58 -14.31
CA ALA A 20 -8.70 0.43 -13.75
C ALA A 20 -8.70 0.23 -12.24
N GLN A 21 -7.55 -0.17 -11.69
CA GLN A 21 -7.38 -0.27 -10.25
C GLN A 21 -7.75 1.11 -9.68
N PRO A 22 -8.60 1.19 -8.64
CA PRO A 22 -8.82 2.44 -7.95
C PRO A 22 -7.46 3.04 -7.58
N ASP A 23 -7.34 4.37 -7.63
CA ASP A 23 -6.10 5.11 -7.33
C ASP A 23 -5.27 4.41 -6.26
N ALA A 24 -3.99 4.18 -6.53
CA ALA A 24 -3.10 3.43 -5.63
C ALA A 24 -3.24 3.96 -4.20
N GLN A 25 -3.68 3.08 -3.30
CA GLN A 25 -3.91 3.41 -1.88
C GLN A 25 -2.67 3.05 -1.07
N CYS A 26 -2.27 3.98 -0.20
CA CYS A 26 -1.13 3.80 0.66
C CYS A 26 -1.50 3.88 2.14
N ILE A 27 -0.68 3.23 2.97
CA ILE A 27 -0.67 3.37 4.42
C ILE A 27 0.75 3.75 4.84
N VAL A 28 0.88 4.73 5.73
CA VAL A 28 2.16 5.08 6.33
C VAL A 28 2.47 4.10 7.47
N ALA A 29 3.46 3.23 7.28
CA ALA A 29 3.88 2.24 8.27
C ALA A 29 4.80 2.81 9.35
N GLY A 30 5.51 3.90 9.06
CA GLY A 30 6.42 4.55 10.00
C GLY A 30 7.34 5.55 9.35
N ARG A 31 8.45 5.84 10.03
CA ARG A 31 9.49 6.79 9.61
C ARG A 31 10.87 6.16 9.74
N LEU A 32 11.72 6.46 8.77
CA LEU A 32 13.16 6.25 8.85
C LEU A 32 13.88 7.58 9.02
N SER A 33 14.78 7.68 9.99
CA SER A 33 15.67 8.83 10.17
C SER A 33 17.03 8.31 10.57
N ASP A 34 18.08 8.66 9.80
CA ASP A 34 19.46 8.29 10.15
C ASP A 34 19.67 6.78 10.34
N GLY A 35 18.94 5.97 9.55
CA GLY A 35 18.95 4.50 9.66
C GLY A 35 18.16 3.94 10.84
N LEU A 36 17.59 4.80 11.69
CA LEU A 36 16.71 4.42 12.78
C LEU A 36 15.27 4.30 12.31
N TRP A 37 14.63 3.21 12.71
CA TRP A 37 13.23 2.93 12.44
C TRP A 37 12.34 3.40 13.58
N ALA A 38 11.29 4.14 13.23
CA ALA A 38 10.20 4.49 14.12
C ALA A 38 8.88 4.03 13.48
N PRO A 39 8.31 2.86 13.89
CA PRO A 39 7.01 2.43 13.39
C PRO A 39 5.95 3.45 13.80
N LYS A 40 4.97 3.71 12.93
CA LYS A 40 3.95 4.75 13.17
C LYS A 40 3.23 4.47 14.48
N HIS A 41 2.90 3.20 14.74
CA HIS A 41 2.46 2.67 16.03
C HIS A 41 2.82 1.16 16.10
N GLY A 42 2.82 0.55 17.29
CA GLY A 42 2.99 -0.90 17.47
C GLY A 42 1.86 -1.77 16.89
N THR A 43 1.00 -1.18 16.06
CA THR A 43 -0.20 -1.78 15.47
C THR A 43 0.03 -2.28 14.04
N ILE A 44 1.21 -2.03 13.45
CA ILE A 44 1.56 -2.49 12.11
C ILE A 44 2.74 -3.45 12.19
N HIS A 45 2.50 -4.70 11.82
CA HIS A 45 3.51 -5.76 11.78
C HIS A 45 3.84 -6.10 10.34
N LEU A 46 5.12 -6.05 9.98
CA LEU A 46 5.60 -6.22 8.61
C LEU A 46 6.15 -7.63 8.40
N PHE A 47 5.84 -8.23 7.25
CA PHE A 47 6.29 -9.56 6.89
C PHE A 47 6.84 -9.61 5.46
N ASP A 48 7.87 -10.41 5.25
CA ASP A 48 8.44 -10.67 3.93
C ASP A 48 7.55 -11.60 3.07
N GLY A 49 8.02 -11.93 1.86
CA GLY A 49 7.33 -12.85 0.95
C GLY A 49 7.16 -14.28 1.49
N ASP A 50 8.05 -14.70 2.39
CA ASP A 50 8.01 -16.02 3.04
C ASP A 50 7.13 -16.00 4.31
N GLY A 51 6.58 -14.84 4.67
CA GLY A 51 5.79 -14.64 5.89
C GLY A 51 6.62 -14.49 7.16
N ARG A 52 7.93 -14.25 7.05
CA ARG A 52 8.79 -13.99 8.23
C ARG A 52 8.64 -12.54 8.69
N PRO A 53 8.63 -12.26 10.01
CA PRO A 53 8.58 -10.89 10.52
C PRO A 53 9.80 -10.07 10.10
N VAL A 54 9.58 -8.84 9.64
CA VAL A 54 10.64 -7.86 9.36
C VAL A 54 10.82 -7.00 10.61
N ALA A 55 11.70 -7.43 11.51
CA ALA A 55 11.89 -6.81 12.83
C ALA A 55 12.87 -5.62 12.84
N THR A 56 13.77 -5.52 11.86
CA THR A 56 14.81 -4.48 11.80
C THR A 56 14.82 -3.84 10.41
N PRO A 57 14.05 -2.77 10.22
CA PRO A 57 13.80 -2.29 8.88
C PRO A 57 14.88 -1.30 8.48
N THR A 58 16.02 -1.83 8.04
CA THR A 58 16.83 -1.12 7.04
C THR A 58 15.99 -0.99 5.77
N LYS A 59 16.32 -0.04 4.88
CA LYS A 59 15.66 0.04 3.56
C LYS A 59 15.71 -1.28 2.80
N ALA A 60 16.84 -2.00 2.88
CA ALA A 60 17.01 -3.30 2.24
C ALA A 60 16.02 -4.35 2.79
N ALA A 61 15.82 -4.40 4.11
CA ALA A 61 14.86 -5.31 4.71
C ALA A 61 13.41 -4.94 4.33
N LEU A 62 13.08 -3.64 4.35
CA LEU A 62 11.76 -3.13 3.98
C LEU A 62 11.39 -3.37 2.52
N ALA A 63 12.36 -3.35 1.60
CA ALA A 63 12.13 -3.63 0.18
C ALA A 63 11.54 -5.04 -0.07
N ASN A 64 11.71 -5.95 0.88
CA ASN A 64 11.19 -7.33 0.81
C ASN A 64 9.81 -7.50 1.46
N VAL A 65 9.23 -6.44 2.05
CA VAL A 65 7.89 -6.51 2.64
C VAL A 65 6.87 -6.82 1.55
N ARG A 66 6.05 -7.84 1.80
CA ARG A 66 4.95 -8.25 0.91
C ARG A 66 3.61 -8.36 1.64
N ARG A 67 3.62 -8.27 2.96
CA ARG A 67 2.42 -8.39 3.79
C ARG A 67 2.56 -7.54 5.04
N ALA A 68 1.44 -6.98 5.48
CA ALA A 68 1.33 -6.30 6.75
C ALA A 68 0.12 -6.81 7.53
N THR A 69 0.23 -6.90 8.85
CA THR A 69 -0.92 -7.09 9.75
C THR A 69 -1.19 -5.80 10.48
N LEU A 70 -2.44 -5.36 10.44
CA LEU A 70 -2.95 -4.17 11.10
C LEU A 70 -3.77 -4.59 12.33
N ASP A 71 -3.32 -4.25 13.53
CA ASP A 71 -4.08 -4.50 14.77
C ASP A 71 -5.22 -3.51 14.95
N GLU A 72 -5.03 -2.30 14.41
CA GLU A 72 -6.00 -1.21 14.38
C GLU A 72 -6.24 -0.73 12.94
N PRO A 73 -7.36 -0.05 12.65
CA PRO A 73 -7.55 0.54 11.34
C PRO A 73 -6.46 1.57 11.01
N ALA A 74 -5.97 1.56 9.77
CA ALA A 74 -4.91 2.44 9.32
C ALA A 74 -5.42 3.39 8.24
N LEU A 75 -5.20 4.70 8.44
CA LEU A 75 -5.66 5.73 7.50
C LEU A 75 -5.10 5.48 6.10
N LEU A 76 -6.00 5.53 5.11
CA LEU A 76 -5.64 5.47 3.70
C LEU A 76 -5.21 6.85 3.22
N SER A 77 -4.12 6.89 2.48
CA SER A 77 -3.62 8.09 1.81
C SER A 77 -3.40 7.80 0.33
N LYS A 78 -3.19 8.88 -0.43
CA LYS A 78 -2.55 8.77 -1.74
C LYS A 78 -1.13 8.24 -1.55
N CYS A 79 -0.63 7.54 -2.55
CA CYS A 79 0.76 7.13 -2.61
C CYS A 79 1.62 8.27 -3.15
N ASP A 80 2.46 8.87 -2.30
CA ASP A 80 3.37 9.94 -2.69
C ASP A 80 4.66 9.41 -3.33
N GLY A 81 4.94 8.12 -3.15
CA GLY A 81 6.11 7.47 -3.74
C GLY A 81 7.40 7.97 -3.10
N ASN A 82 8.45 8.23 -3.88
CA ASN A 82 9.73 8.72 -3.35
C ASN A 82 9.86 10.25 -3.45
N ASN A 83 8.74 10.96 -3.63
CA ASN A 83 8.72 12.40 -3.76
C ASN A 83 8.97 13.08 -2.41
N THR A 84 9.43 14.34 -2.44
CA THR A 84 9.48 15.17 -1.24
C THR A 84 8.08 15.60 -0.87
N LEU A 85 7.68 15.35 0.38
CA LEU A 85 6.43 15.83 0.95
C LEU A 85 6.61 17.28 1.36
N PHE A 86 5.75 18.14 0.84
CA PHE A 86 5.66 19.52 1.29
C PHE A 86 4.72 19.54 2.49
N ASN A 87 5.17 20.15 3.59
CA ASN A 87 4.27 20.42 4.69
C ASN A 87 3.14 21.33 4.18
N ALA A 88 1.93 21.09 4.68
CA ALA A 88 0.84 22.04 4.52
C ALA A 88 1.07 23.23 5.46
N ASP A 89 2.15 23.99 5.26
CA ASP A 89 2.67 25.00 6.18
C ASP A 89 1.67 26.14 6.51
N ASN A 90 0.53 26.19 5.80
CA ASN A 90 -0.53 27.17 6.01
C ASN A 90 -1.94 26.58 5.97
N GLU A 91 -2.10 25.26 6.08
CA GLU A 91 -3.44 24.68 6.17
C GLU A 91 -3.90 24.77 7.63
N PRO A 92 -4.94 25.58 7.95
CA PRO A 92 -5.45 25.64 9.30
C PRO A 92 -5.87 24.24 9.73
N PRO A 93 -5.72 23.86 11.03
CA PRO A 93 -6.14 22.56 11.51
C PRO A 93 -7.57 22.30 11.06
N GLY A 94 -7.72 21.34 10.13
CA GLY A 94 -8.99 21.05 9.50
C GLY A 94 -10.02 20.63 10.55
N ARG A 95 -11.29 20.89 10.26
CA ARG A 95 -12.37 20.29 11.07
C ARG A 95 -12.21 18.78 11.06
N LYS A 96 -12.50 18.14 12.19
CA LYS A 96 -12.55 16.69 12.27
C LYS A 96 -13.57 16.17 11.26
N THR A 97 -13.09 15.50 10.22
CA THR A 97 -13.92 14.90 9.18
C THR A 97 -13.67 13.41 9.14
N GLU A 98 -14.67 12.69 8.63
CA GLU A 98 -14.50 11.29 8.31
C GLU A 98 -13.48 11.13 7.18
N VAL A 99 -12.49 10.29 7.41
CA VAL A 99 -11.44 9.92 6.45
C VAL A 99 -11.44 8.41 6.26
N PRO A 100 -11.16 7.92 5.05
CA PRO A 100 -11.10 6.49 4.79
C PRO A 100 -9.90 5.84 5.48
N ALA A 101 -10.12 4.65 6.01
CA ALA A 101 -9.10 3.81 6.63
C ALA A 101 -9.28 2.36 6.21
N LEU A 102 -8.20 1.60 6.16
CA LEU A 102 -8.24 0.17 6.01
C LEU A 102 -8.48 -0.47 7.38
N ALA A 103 -9.54 -1.28 7.50
CA ALA A 103 -9.85 -2.00 8.72
C ALA A 103 -8.72 -2.98 9.13
N ARG A 104 -8.68 -3.31 10.43
CA ARG A 104 -7.76 -4.30 11.02
C ARG A 104 -7.72 -5.63 10.24
N GLY A 105 -6.61 -6.33 10.34
CA GLY A 105 -6.34 -7.61 9.68
C GLY A 105 -5.14 -7.55 8.73
N THR A 106 -4.92 -8.63 8.01
CA THR A 106 -3.76 -8.80 7.13
C THR A 106 -4.02 -8.24 5.73
N VAL A 107 -3.05 -7.54 5.15
CA VAL A 107 -3.14 -6.94 3.82
C VAL A 107 -1.89 -7.24 2.99
N GLU A 108 -2.08 -7.42 1.68
CA GLU A 108 -1.00 -7.55 0.71
C GLU A 108 -0.35 -6.19 0.44
N VAL A 109 0.99 -6.17 0.46
CA VAL A 109 1.81 -5.00 0.13
C VAL A 109 2.38 -5.19 -1.26
N GLU A 110 2.04 -4.30 -2.18
CA GLU A 110 2.50 -4.33 -3.57
C GLU A 110 3.91 -3.74 -3.70
N SER A 111 4.19 -2.66 -2.98
CA SER A 111 5.49 -2.00 -2.98
C SER A 111 5.68 -1.14 -1.74
N VAL A 112 6.96 -0.85 -1.41
CA VAL A 112 7.33 0.09 -0.35
C VAL A 112 8.00 1.32 -0.98
N ALA A 113 7.61 2.50 -0.52
CA ALA A 113 8.20 3.77 -0.93
C ALA A 113 8.68 4.60 0.26
N TYR A 114 9.54 5.56 -0.02
CA TYR A 114 10.20 6.40 0.97
C TYR A 114 10.03 7.90 0.66
N PRO A 115 8.83 8.48 0.87
CA PRO A 115 8.64 9.91 0.70
C PRO A 115 9.56 10.70 1.63
N LYS A 116 10.23 11.72 1.10
CA LYS A 116 11.19 12.52 1.87
C LYS A 116 10.47 13.62 2.65
N LEU A 117 10.77 13.76 3.93
CA LEU A 117 10.26 14.86 4.74
C LEU A 117 11.16 16.08 4.60
N GLN A 118 10.57 17.29 4.58
CA GLN A 118 11.35 18.54 4.52
C GLN A 118 12.28 18.73 5.73
N VAL A 119 11.85 18.27 6.91
CA VAL A 119 12.61 18.38 8.16
C VAL A 119 13.64 17.25 8.34
N GLY A 120 13.87 16.45 7.30
CA GLY A 120 14.80 15.31 7.33
C GLY A 120 14.12 13.98 7.67
N GLY A 121 14.75 12.90 7.22
CA GLY A 121 14.20 11.55 7.25
C GLY A 121 13.16 11.30 6.15
N GLU A 122 12.61 10.09 6.17
CA GLU A 122 11.69 9.58 5.16
C GLU A 122 10.52 8.87 5.83
N LEU A 123 9.33 8.96 5.25
CA LEU A 123 8.25 8.05 5.61
C LEU A 123 8.53 6.66 5.03
N VAL A 124 7.84 5.66 5.55
CA VAL A 124 7.74 4.34 4.93
C VAL A 124 6.30 4.13 4.54
N GLU A 125 6.02 4.25 3.24
CA GLU A 125 4.70 4.05 2.67
C GLU A 125 4.58 2.63 2.12
N LEU A 126 3.50 1.96 2.50
CA LEU A 126 3.10 0.68 1.92
C LEU A 126 1.99 0.94 0.92
N ARG A 127 2.27 0.67 -0.36
CA ARG A 127 1.22 0.54 -1.36
C ARG A 127 0.51 -0.78 -1.11
N VAL A 128 -0.78 -0.73 -0.85
CA VAL A 128 -1.56 -1.90 -0.44
C VAL A 128 -2.71 -2.16 -1.39
N ARG A 129 -3.02 -3.44 -1.57
CA ARG A 129 -4.28 -3.83 -2.23
C ARG A 129 -5.41 -3.72 -1.21
N VAL A 130 -6.32 -2.78 -1.43
CA VAL A 130 -7.42 -2.48 -0.52
C VAL A 130 -8.72 -3.08 -1.05
N PRO A 131 -9.27 -4.13 -0.41
CA PRO A 131 -10.62 -4.61 -0.71
C PRO A 131 -11.64 -3.56 -0.26
N ALA A 132 -12.61 -3.23 -1.11
CA ALA A 132 -13.58 -2.16 -0.85
C ALA A 132 -14.41 -2.42 0.42
N GLU A 133 -14.73 -3.67 0.70
CA GLU A 133 -15.46 -4.13 1.89
C GLU A 133 -14.66 -3.97 3.20
N ARG A 134 -13.36 -3.68 3.11
CA ARG A 134 -12.49 -3.42 4.27
C ARG A 134 -12.21 -1.93 4.50
N VAL A 135 -12.76 -1.04 3.67
CA VAL A 135 -12.66 0.40 3.89
C VAL A 135 -13.68 0.83 4.92
N VAL A 136 -13.22 1.48 5.99
CA VAL A 136 -14.06 2.06 7.05
C VAL A 136 -13.81 3.57 7.14
N MET A 137 -14.82 4.31 7.56
CA MET A 137 -14.68 5.75 7.79
C MET A 137 -14.27 6.00 9.25
N MET A 138 -13.27 6.84 9.46
CA MET A 138 -12.78 7.23 10.79
C MET A 138 -12.77 8.74 10.95
N THR A 139 -13.19 9.23 12.11
CA THR A 139 -13.04 10.64 12.45
C THR A 139 -11.60 10.93 12.88
N ARG A 140 -10.92 11.81 12.15
CA ARG A 140 -9.57 12.31 12.49
C ARG A 140 -9.66 13.57 13.37
#